data_AF-A0A9P7BYM8-F1
#
_entry.id   AF-A0A9P7BYM8-F1
#
_cell.length_a   1.000
_cell.length_b   1.000
_cell.length_c   1.000
_cell.angle_alpha   90.00
_cell.angle_beta   90.00
_cell.angle_gamma   90.00
#
_symmetry.space_group_name_H-M   'P 1'
#
loop_
_entity.id
_entity.type
_entity.pdbx_description
1 polymer ?
#
loop_
_entity_poly.entity_id
_entity_poly.type
_entity_poly.pdbx_seq_one_letter_code
_entity_poly.pdbx_strand_id
1 'polypeptide(L)'
;MPPLSCLSRILDPRIVGDEHYKVATEVQQILQNYKSLQDIIAILGMDELSEEDKLVVERARKIQRFLSQPFAVAQVFTGYEGRLVKLQDTIRSFKEILGAC
;
A
#
# COMPACT_ATOMS: atom_id res chain seq x y z
N MET A 1 -3.69 11.53 -0.56
CA MET A 1 -2.23 11.79 -0.52
C MET A 1 -1.51 10.62 -1.15
N PRO A 2 -0.53 10.83 -2.04
CA PRO A 2 0.26 9.74 -2.57
C PRO A 2 1.12 9.12 -1.45
N PRO A 3 1.01 7.81 -1.16
CA PRO A 3 1.80 7.16 -0.12
C PRO A 3 3.32 7.31 -0.32
N LEU A 4 3.75 7.51 -1.57
CA LEU A 4 5.16 7.64 -1.95
C LEU A 4 5.79 9.00 -1.62
N SER A 5 5.00 10.05 -1.39
CA SER A 5 5.53 11.38 -1.04
C SER A 5 5.69 11.58 0.46
N CYS A 6 5.21 10.64 1.29
CA CYS A 6 5.32 10.71 2.74
C CYS A 6 6.61 10.03 3.20
N LEU A 7 7.63 10.82 3.53
CA LEU A 7 8.87 10.35 4.14
C LEU A 7 8.81 10.63 5.66
N SER A 8 9.06 9.60 6.47
CA SER A 8 9.16 9.73 7.92
C SER A 8 10.60 9.46 8.37
N ARG A 9 11.20 10.40 9.12
CA ARG A 9 12.52 10.18 9.75
C ARG A 9 12.49 9.09 10.81
N ILE A 10 11.30 8.71 11.27
CA ILE A 10 11.07 7.71 12.31
C ILE A 10 11.01 6.29 11.71
N LEU A 11 10.94 6.16 10.38
CA LEU A 11 11.00 4.87 9.70
C LEU A 11 12.43 4.32 9.69
N ASP A 12 12.94 4.02 10.89
CA ASP A 12 14.22 3.39 11.17
C ASP A 12 13.95 2.09 11.95
N PRO A 13 14.53 0.94 11.57
CA PRO A 13 14.30 -0.33 12.23
C PRO A 13 14.62 -0.29 13.74
N ARG A 14 15.53 0.57 14.18
CA ARG A 14 15.87 0.77 15.60
C ARG A 14 14.76 1.44 16.40
N ILE A 15 13.83 2.14 15.73
CA ILE A 15 12.73 2.86 16.37
C ILE A 15 11.41 2.10 16.20
N VAL A 16 11.09 1.65 14.99
CA VAL A 16 9.81 1.01 14.68
C VAL A 16 9.83 -0.52 14.72
N GLY A 17 11.02 -1.11 14.85
CA GLY A 17 11.24 -2.55 14.76
C GLY A 17 11.42 -3.05 13.33
N ASP A 18 12.13 -4.17 13.17
CA ASP A 18 12.49 -4.73 11.87
C ASP A 18 11.27 -5.11 11.02
N GLU A 19 10.23 -5.69 11.64
CA GLU A 19 9.06 -6.15 10.91
C GLU A 19 8.27 -4.98 10.31
N HIS A 20 8.02 -3.94 11.10
CA HIS A 20 7.35 -2.74 10.60
C HIS A 20 8.17 -2.08 9.49
N TYR A 21 9.48 -1.94 9.70
CA TYR A 21 10.37 -1.35 8.71
C TYR A 21 10.32 -2.12 7.38
N LYS A 22 10.51 -3.45 7.40
CA LYS A 22 10.48 -4.30 6.21
C LYS A 22 9.15 -4.20 5.46
N VAL A 23 8.03 -4.36 6.17
CA VAL A 23 6.69 -4.29 5.55
C VAL A 23 6.45 -2.91 4.91
N ALA A 24 6.83 -1.83 5.60
CA ALA A 24 6.68 -0.49 5.06
C ALA A 24 7.57 -0.24 3.81
N THR A 25 8.82 -0.71 3.83
CA THR A 25 9.74 -0.59 2.68
C THR A 25 9.26 -1.39 1.48
N GLU A 26 8.78 -2.62 1.68
CA GLU A 26 8.23 -3.45 0.60
C GLU A 26 6.97 -2.83 -0.02
N VAL A 27 6.06 -2.30 0.82
CA VAL A 27 4.88 -1.56 0.34
C VAL A 27 5.29 -0.36 -0.52
N GLN A 28 6.30 0.39 -0.08
CA GLN A 28 6.82 1.53 -0.86
C GLN A 28 7.41 1.09 -2.19
N GLN A 29 8.20 0.01 -2.23
CA GLN A 29 8.79 -0.52 -3.45
C GLN A 29 7.73 -0.95 -4.47
N ILE A 30 6.71 -1.70 -4.04
CA ILE A 30 5.62 -2.13 -4.92
C ILE A 30 4.87 -0.93 -5.51
N LEU A 31 4.60 0.09 -4.69
CA LEU A 31 3.92 1.31 -5.14
C LEU A 31 4.79 2.14 -6.10
N GLN A 32 6.11 2.17 -5.92
CA GLN A 32 7.04 2.82 -6.85
C GLN A 32 7.08 2.10 -8.19
N ASN A 33 7.23 0.77 -8.17
CA ASN A 33 7.20 -0.05 -9.38
C ASN A 33 5.87 0.12 -10.13
N TYR A 34 4.75 0.07 -9.41
CA TYR A 34 3.44 0.33 -10.00
C TYR A 34 3.35 1.69 -10.69
N LYS A 35 3.89 2.75 -10.06
CA LYS A 35 3.90 4.09 -10.67
C LYS A 35 4.70 4.10 -11.99
N SER A 36 5.85 3.44 -12.05
CA SER A 36 6.62 3.29 -13.29
C SER A 36 5.86 2.52 -14.37
N LEU A 37 5.06 1.52 -13.98
CA LEU A 37 4.21 0.76 -14.90
C LEU A 37 2.97 1.54 -15.36
N GLN A 38 2.50 2.54 -14.61
CA GLN A 38 1.32 3.33 -14.99
C GLN A 38 1.48 4.07 -16.32
N ASP A 39 2.67 4.63 -16.59
CA ASP A 39 2.93 5.33 -17.85
C ASP A 39 2.91 4.35 -19.04
N ILE A 40 3.46 3.14 -18.83
CA ILE A 40 3.43 2.05 -19.82
C ILE A 40 1.97 1.60 -20.08
N ILE A 41 1.19 1.37 -19.02
CA ILE A 41 -0.23 0.97 -19.10
C ILE A 41 -1.05 2.03 -19.86
N ALA A 42 -0.77 3.31 -19.63
CA ALA A 42 -1.50 4.40 -20.27
C ALA A 42 -1.23 4.52 -21.77
N ILE A 43 -0.05 4.08 -22.24
CA ILE A 43 0.35 4.15 -23.66
C ILE A 43 0.03 2.85 -24.40
N LEU A 44 0.40 1.71 -23.82
CA LEU A 44 0.38 0.39 -24.48
C LEU A 44 -0.79 -0.50 -24.06
N GLY A 45 -1.40 -0.25 -22.90
CA GLY A 45 -2.44 -1.10 -22.32
C GLY A 45 -1.89 -2.15 -21.34
N MET A 46 -2.79 -2.84 -20.64
CA MET A 46 -2.43 -3.78 -19.56
C MET A 46 -1.96 -5.15 -20.08
N ASP A 47 -2.29 -5.49 -21.32
CA ASP A 47 -1.99 -6.78 -21.94
C ASP A 47 -0.51 -6.93 -22.32
N GLU A 48 0.18 -5.80 -22.54
CA GLU A 48 1.59 -5.72 -22.95
C GLU A 48 2.59 -5.92 -21.80
N LEU A 49 2.10 -6.04 -20.56
CA LEU A 49 2.93 -6.29 -19.39
C LEU A 49 3.31 -7.76 -19.25
N SER A 50 4.49 -8.02 -18.68
CA SER A 50 4.86 -9.36 -18.24
C SER A 50 3.90 -9.86 -17.16
N GLU A 51 3.77 -11.18 -16.98
CA GLU A 51 2.94 -11.76 -15.92
C GLU A 51 3.39 -11.32 -14.52
N GLU A 52 4.70 -11.11 -14.33
CA GLU A 52 5.27 -10.58 -13.09
C GLU A 52 4.83 -9.14 -12.84
N ASP A 53 4.86 -8.28 -13.87
CA ASP A 53 4.41 -6.89 -13.75
C ASP A 53 2.91 -6.79 -13.51
N LYS A 54 2.11 -7.66 -14.14
CA LYS A 54 0.67 -7.77 -13.87
C LYS A 54 0.40 -8.11 -12.41
N LEU A 55 1.17 -9.03 -11.82
CA LEU A 55 1.09 -9.35 -10.38
C LEU A 55 1.46 -8.14 -9.51
N VAL A 56 2.51 -7.38 -9.87
CA VAL A 56 2.89 -6.14 -9.16
C VAL A 56 1.75 -5.13 -9.21
N VAL A 57 1.14 -4.92 -10.37
CA VAL A 57 -0.02 -4.01 -10.56
C VAL A 57 -1.21 -4.46 -9.71
N GLU A 58 -1.51 -5.75 -9.70
CA GLU A 58 -2.61 -6.30 -8.88
C GLU A 58 -2.38 -6.05 -7.38
N ARG A 59 -1.17 -6.36 -6.88
CA ARG A 59 -0.79 -6.12 -5.48
C ARG A 59 -0.82 -4.64 -5.15
N ALA A 60 -0.28 -3.78 -5.99
CA ALA A 60 -0.28 -2.34 -5.77
C ALA A 60 -1.71 -1.77 -5.70
N ARG A 61 -2.63 -2.23 -6.56
CA ARG A 61 -4.05 -1.85 -6.51
C ARG A 61 -4.71 -2.30 -5.20
N LYS A 62 -4.41 -3.51 -4.70
CA LYS A 62 -4.90 -3.98 -3.39
C LYS A 62 -4.36 -3.10 -2.26
N ILE A 63 -3.06 -2.81 -2.24
CA ILE A 63 -2.41 -1.91 -1.27
C ILE A 63 -3.06 -0.51 -1.27
N GLN A 64 -3.24 0.10 -2.44
CA GLN A 64 -3.86 1.44 -2.55
C GLN A 64 -5.28 1.48 -1.98
N ARG A 65 -6.08 0.43 -2.24
CA ARG A 65 -7.43 0.31 -1.66
C ARG A 65 -7.36 0.10 -0.14
N PHE A 66 -6.42 -0.73 0.32
CA PHE A 66 -6.26 -1.06 1.73
C PHE A 66 -5.74 0.10 2.59
N LEU A 67 -5.06 1.07 1.97
CA LEU A 67 -4.68 2.34 2.62
C LEU A 67 -5.88 3.27 2.89
N SER A 68 -7.04 2.98 2.32
CA SER A 68 -8.26 3.73 2.59
C SER A 68 -9.01 3.15 3.79
N GLN A 69 -9.44 4.01 4.70
CA GLN A 69 -10.25 3.63 5.87
C GLN A 69 -11.40 4.63 6.07
N PRO A 70 -12.59 4.16 6.50
CA PRO A 70 -13.67 5.06 6.88
C PRO A 70 -13.28 5.82 8.15
N PHE A 71 -13.36 7.14 8.10
CA PHE A 71 -13.08 7.99 9.27
C PHE A 71 -14.36 8.25 10.06
N ALA A 72 -14.28 8.17 11.39
CA ALA A 72 -15.43 8.44 12.27
C ALA A 72 -16.03 9.83 12.04
N VAL A 73 -15.18 10.84 11.79
CA VAL A 73 -15.62 12.21 11.46
C VAL A 73 -16.34 12.32 10.11
N ALA A 74 -16.11 11.37 9.20
CA ALA A 74 -16.72 11.34 7.87
C ALA A 74 -18.02 10.53 7.82
N GLN A 75 -18.42 9.87 8.92
CA GLN A 75 -19.62 9.04 8.99
C GLN A 75 -20.89 9.84 8.63
N VAL A 76 -20.95 11.11 9.05
CA VAL A 76 -22.09 12.01 8.78
C VAL A 76 -22.29 12.26 7.27
N PHE A 77 -21.23 12.17 6.47
CA PHE A 77 -21.27 12.41 5.03
C PHE A 77 -21.33 11.13 4.20
N THR A 78 -20.71 10.05 4.69
CA THR A 78 -20.53 8.81 3.93
C THR A 78 -21.48 7.69 4.32
N GLY A 79 -22.10 7.77 5.50
CA GLY A 79 -22.94 6.72 6.07
C GLY A 79 -22.19 5.49 6.58
N TYR A 80 -20.86 5.40 6.39
CA TYR A 80 -20.03 4.31 6.87
C TYR A 80 -19.51 4.58 8.28
N GLU A 81 -19.61 3.60 9.17
CA GLU A 81 -19.01 3.68 10.51
C GLU A 81 -17.48 3.76 10.42
N GLY A 82 -16.91 4.69 11.18
CA GLY A 82 -15.46 4.85 11.27
C GLY A 82 -14.79 3.62 11.89
N ARG A 83 -13.60 3.27 11.39
CA ARG A 83 -12.80 2.17 11.96
C ARG A 83 -11.47 2.67 12.49
N LEU A 84 -11.10 2.18 13.67
CA LEU A 84 -9.77 2.36 14.25
C LEU A 84 -9.00 1.05 14.16
N VAL A 85 -7.94 1.03 13.38
CA VAL A 85 -7.09 -0.15 13.18
C VAL A 85 -5.83 -0.03 14.05
N LYS A 86 -5.51 -1.06 14.82
CA LYS A 86 -4.30 -1.08 15.65
C LYS A 86 -3.06 -1.28 14.77
N LEU A 87 -1.93 -0.74 15.21
CA LEU A 87 -0.65 -0.83 14.48
C LEU A 87 -0.27 -2.28 14.12
N GLN A 88 -0.39 -3.22 15.06
CA GLN A 88 -0.05 -4.62 14.84
C GLN A 88 -0.94 -5.27 13.77
N ASP A 89 -2.24 -4.97 13.79
CA ASP A 89 -3.18 -5.47 12.79
C ASP A 89 -2.89 -4.87 11.40
N THR A 90 -2.49 -3.59 11.34
CA THR A 90 -2.04 -2.95 10.10
C THR A 90 -0.82 -3.66 9.52
N ILE A 91 0.23 -3.87 10.32
CA ILE A 91 1.47 -4.52 9.87
C ILE A 91 1.19 -5.95 9.38
N ARG A 92 0.41 -6.74 10.14
CA ARG A 92 0.02 -8.10 9.75
C ARG A 92 -0.75 -8.10 8.43
N SER A 93 -1.75 -7.24 8.29
CA SER A 93 -2.60 -7.20 7.09
C SER A 93 -1.82 -6.80 5.84
N PHE A 94 -0.89 -5.83 5.95
CA PHE A 94 -0.03 -5.48 4.82
C PHE A 94 0.94 -6.62 4.48
N LYS A 95 1.50 -7.32 5.47
CA LYS A 95 2.35 -8.51 5.25
C LYS A 95 1.62 -9.61 4.47
N GLU A 96 0.35 -9.87 4.81
CA GLU A 96 -0.51 -10.81 4.07
C GLU A 96 -0.72 -10.38 2.61
N ILE A 97 -0.92 -9.08 2.36
CA ILE A 97 -1.08 -8.53 0.99
C ILE A 97 0.22 -8.66 0.17
N LEU A 98 1.38 -8.51 0.82
CA LEU A 98 2.69 -8.67 0.20
C LEU A 98 2.98 -10.13 -0.21
N GLY A 99 2.27 -11.10 0.38
CA GLY A 99 2.45 -12.52 0.13
C GLY A 99 3.67 -13.12 0.84
N ALA A 100 4.20 -12.43 1.86
CA ALA A 100 5.28 -12.93 2.69
C ALA A 100 4.70 -13.84 3.78
N CYS A 101 4.62 -15.15 3.48
CA CYS A 101 4.44 -16.20 4.47
C CYS A 101 5.80 -16.55 5.10
#